data_AF-Q3BZ73-F1
#
_entry.id   AF-Q3BZ73-F1
#
_cell.length_a   1.000
_cell.length_b   1.000
_cell.length_c   1.000
_cell.angle_alpha   90.00
_cell.angle_beta   90.00
_cell.angle_gamma   90.00
#
_symmetry.space_group_name_H-M   'P 1'
#
loop_
_entity.id
_entity.type
_entity.pdbx_description
1 polymer ?
#
loop_
_entity_poly.entity_id
_entity_poly.type
_entity_poly.pdbx_seq_one_letter_code
_entity_poly.pdbx_strand_id
1 'polypeptide(L)'
;MEQASSLGSSVTDRPTQDDSPLTEESFLTARFAGGRFDAHAIPFDVLPDLAAYRGLIVEVAKMLFKKRNNDRVRVPKGFGDSFQLGLKRVVGGHSAVVTAVRLPQLKADVQGDLGFAHYPEFDDAKAYVDALIRKVATSGEVPEDFPQELAGRFNPFGQSLMADEYIELGYDTADPVRYDTFIRKRIVLSREQTYENAVDGLFVLDGGVSSTGTIHVKDANGSAFDFRPLSEFEFDKAYSRHTQQVRLVGTGLYDGAERLRRLLDVSVVYSEDEQRQAFDDRLDEVAQTEPGWYDPDTPSPSKEAIECMRAFIKKIVLEADIPTPSIYPLPDGGVAAEWTVGVWELSANIYLHTSNIELHAVNTSTLKDISKELNIRSSDYAGQFRMVWDVVSSATGSTDAGI
;
A
#
# COMPACT_ATOMS: atom_id res chain seq x y z
N MET A 1 5.83 -55.85 18.78
CA MET A 1 7.08 -56.15 18.05
C MET A 1 6.65 -56.69 16.70
N GLU A 2 6.91 -56.10 15.55
CA GLU A 2 7.97 -55.17 15.14
C GLU A 2 7.52 -54.50 13.83
N GLN A 3 8.02 -53.28 13.56
CA GLN A 3 7.68 -52.40 12.45
C GLN A 3 8.38 -52.81 11.13
N ALA A 4 7.81 -52.39 9.99
CA ALA A 4 8.49 -51.69 8.87
C ALA A 4 7.44 -51.52 7.73
N SER A 5 6.81 -50.36 7.52
CA SER A 5 7.32 -49.09 6.95
C SER A 5 7.81 -49.23 5.50
N SER A 6 6.98 -48.77 4.54
CA SER A 6 7.32 -48.58 3.13
C SER A 6 6.89 -47.17 2.69
N LEU A 7 7.75 -46.22 3.06
CA LEU A 7 8.19 -45.02 2.32
C LEU A 7 7.21 -44.42 1.29
N GLY A 8 6.64 -43.28 1.68
CA GLY A 8 6.12 -42.28 0.75
C GLY A 8 7.27 -41.61 -0.02
N SER A 9 7.07 -41.45 -1.32
CA SER A 9 7.95 -40.68 -2.20
C SER A 9 7.82 -39.19 -1.88
N SER A 10 8.70 -38.68 -1.03
CA SER A 10 8.93 -37.24 -0.91
C SER A 10 9.60 -36.74 -2.19
N VAL A 11 8.83 -36.10 -3.07
CA VAL A 11 9.39 -35.27 -4.14
C VAL A 11 10.12 -34.12 -3.45
N THR A 12 11.43 -34.25 -3.32
CA THR A 12 12.29 -33.18 -2.82
C THR A 12 12.61 -32.30 -4.01
N ASP A 13 11.96 -31.15 -4.06
CA ASP A 13 12.25 -30.08 -5.00
C ASP A 13 13.63 -29.51 -4.63
N ARG A 14 14.68 -30.06 -5.26
CA ARG A 14 16.02 -29.46 -5.22
C ARG A 14 16.10 -28.51 -6.41
N PRO A 15 16.51 -27.24 -6.22
CA PRO A 15 16.78 -26.38 -7.36
C PRO A 15 17.88 -27.04 -8.18
N THR A 16 17.52 -27.56 -9.35
CA THR A 16 18.48 -27.98 -10.36
C THR A 16 19.27 -26.74 -10.75
N GLN A 17 20.54 -26.71 -10.36
CA GLN A 17 21.52 -25.77 -10.89
C GLN A 17 21.77 -26.20 -12.35
N ASP A 18 20.82 -25.91 -13.23
CA ASP A 18 20.94 -26.19 -14.65
C ASP A 18 21.65 -25.00 -15.30
N ASP A 19 22.99 -25.09 -15.34
CA ASP A 19 23.90 -24.21 -16.07
C ASP A 19 23.97 -24.57 -17.58
N SER A 20 22.87 -25.05 -18.16
CA SER A 20 22.74 -25.28 -19.60
C SER A 20 22.05 -24.09 -20.27
N PRO A 21 22.63 -23.48 -21.34
CA PRO A 21 21.98 -22.41 -22.07
C PRO A 21 20.91 -23.01 -22.98
N LEU A 22 19.80 -23.44 -22.39
CA LEU A 22 18.54 -23.48 -23.13
C LEU A 22 18.17 -22.02 -23.36
N THR A 23 18.41 -21.52 -24.58
CA THR A 23 17.75 -20.34 -25.13
C THR A 23 16.25 -20.59 -25.16
N GLU A 24 15.63 -20.64 -23.97
CA GLU A 24 14.21 -20.32 -23.83
C GLU A 24 14.12 -18.83 -24.10
N GLU A 25 13.64 -18.51 -25.29
CA GLU A 25 13.52 -17.14 -25.79
C GLU A 25 12.69 -16.30 -24.80
N SER A 26 13.29 -15.22 -24.30
CA SER A 26 12.58 -14.26 -23.45
C SER A 26 11.43 -13.66 -24.24
N PHE A 27 10.22 -13.67 -23.67
CA PHE A 27 9.11 -12.94 -24.27
C PHE A 27 9.19 -11.44 -23.93
N LEU A 28 9.60 -11.14 -22.70
CA LEU A 28 9.78 -9.78 -22.22
C LEU A 28 11.07 -9.69 -21.41
N THR A 29 11.93 -8.76 -21.81
CA THR A 29 12.99 -8.24 -20.96
C THR A 29 12.68 -6.76 -20.71
N ALA A 30 12.42 -6.39 -19.46
CA ALA A 30 12.07 -5.03 -19.09
C ALA A 30 12.97 -4.51 -17.98
N ARG A 31 13.43 -3.27 -18.10
CA ARG A 31 14.19 -2.57 -17.05
C ARG A 31 13.29 -1.56 -16.37
N PHE A 32 13.14 -1.69 -15.05
CA PHE A 32 12.49 -0.70 -14.20
C PHE A 32 13.56 0.20 -13.58
N ALA A 33 13.37 1.51 -13.67
CA ALA A 33 14.40 2.48 -13.27
C ALA A 33 13.81 3.80 -12.76
N GLY A 34 14.61 4.54 -11.98
CA GLY A 34 14.19 5.74 -11.26
C GLY A 34 13.58 5.41 -9.90
N GLY A 35 13.53 6.41 -9.01
CA GLY A 35 12.90 6.30 -7.70
C GLY A 35 13.29 5.03 -6.93
N ARG A 36 12.29 4.19 -6.65
CA ARG A 36 12.46 2.99 -5.81
C ARG A 36 13.27 1.90 -6.49
N PHE A 37 13.38 1.91 -7.82
CA PHE A 37 14.13 0.89 -8.56
C PHE A 37 15.66 1.05 -8.44
N ASP A 38 16.13 2.18 -7.93
CA ASP A 38 17.54 2.41 -7.60
C ASP A 38 18.01 1.50 -6.46
N ALA A 39 17.08 0.90 -5.70
CA ALA A 39 17.37 -0.16 -4.73
C ALA A 39 17.65 -1.52 -5.37
N HIS A 40 17.67 -1.62 -6.71
CA HIS A 40 18.01 -2.83 -7.46
C HIS A 40 17.02 -3.99 -7.25
N ALA A 41 15.78 -3.66 -6.89
CA ALA A 41 14.71 -4.61 -6.61
C ALA A 41 13.40 -4.18 -7.29
N ILE A 42 12.49 -5.14 -7.47
CA ILE A 42 11.11 -4.87 -7.90
C ILE A 42 10.23 -4.84 -6.65
N PRO A 43 9.64 -3.69 -6.28
CA PRO A 43 8.64 -3.60 -5.23
C PRO A 43 7.43 -4.50 -5.52
N PHE A 44 6.82 -5.11 -4.50
CA PHE A 44 5.72 -6.05 -4.68
C PHE A 44 4.47 -5.43 -5.30
N ASP A 45 4.25 -4.14 -5.07
CA ASP A 45 3.19 -3.32 -5.67
C ASP A 45 3.34 -3.10 -7.19
N VAL A 46 4.50 -3.45 -7.77
CA VAL A 46 4.74 -3.43 -9.23
C VAL A 46 4.33 -4.74 -9.91
N LEU A 47 4.17 -5.84 -9.17
CA LEU A 47 3.75 -7.12 -9.76
C LEU A 47 2.36 -7.06 -10.46
N PRO A 48 1.36 -6.33 -9.93
CA PRO A 48 0.11 -6.06 -10.64
C PRO A 48 0.31 -5.42 -12.02
N ASP A 49 1.29 -4.52 -12.18
CA ASP A 49 1.58 -3.88 -13.48
C ASP A 49 2.08 -4.90 -14.51
N LEU A 50 2.88 -5.89 -14.09
CA LEU A 50 3.32 -6.99 -14.97
C LEU A 50 2.15 -7.88 -15.39
N ALA A 51 1.20 -8.14 -14.48
CA ALA A 51 -0.03 -8.85 -14.80
C ALA A 51 -0.91 -8.03 -15.78
N ALA A 52 -0.98 -6.71 -15.60
CA ALA A 52 -1.68 -5.80 -16.49
C ALA A 52 -1.05 -5.76 -17.89
N TYR A 53 0.29 -5.78 -18.00
CA TYR A 53 0.97 -5.90 -19.28
C TYR A 53 0.55 -7.16 -20.04
N ARG A 54 0.52 -8.33 -19.37
CA ARG A 54 -0.01 -9.56 -19.98
C ARG A 54 -1.44 -9.36 -20.47
N GLY A 55 -2.30 -8.77 -19.64
CA GLY A 55 -3.70 -8.48 -19.99
C GLY A 55 -3.82 -7.62 -21.25
N LEU A 56 -3.02 -6.55 -21.34
CA LEU A 56 -2.94 -5.68 -22.50
C LEU A 56 -2.54 -6.47 -23.76
N ILE A 57 -1.47 -7.27 -23.69
CA ILE A 57 -1.03 -8.12 -24.82
C ILE A 57 -2.13 -9.07 -25.28
N VAL A 58 -2.88 -9.68 -24.35
CA VAL A 58 -4.00 -10.57 -24.69
C VAL A 58 -5.11 -9.82 -25.43
N GLU A 59 -5.48 -8.62 -25.00
CA GLU A 59 -6.54 -7.86 -25.66
C GLU A 59 -6.12 -7.37 -27.06
N VAL A 60 -4.88 -6.93 -27.23
CA VAL A 60 -4.32 -6.58 -28.54
C VAL A 60 -4.26 -7.80 -29.47
N ALA A 61 -3.81 -8.95 -28.96
CA ALA A 61 -3.76 -10.19 -29.73
C ALA A 61 -5.15 -10.64 -30.20
N LYS A 62 -6.18 -10.53 -29.34
CA LYS A 62 -7.57 -10.82 -29.73
C LYS A 62 -8.06 -9.94 -30.87
N MET A 63 -7.70 -8.65 -30.86
CA MET A 63 -8.02 -7.74 -31.95
C MET A 63 -7.30 -8.16 -33.24
N LEU A 64 -5.99 -8.40 -33.18
CA LEU A 64 -5.20 -8.81 -34.35
C LEU A 64 -5.69 -10.13 -34.94
N PHE A 65 -6.07 -11.09 -34.09
CA PHE A 65 -6.67 -12.35 -34.51
C PHE A 65 -7.94 -12.13 -35.32
N LYS A 66 -8.87 -11.31 -34.82
CA LYS A 66 -10.13 -10.99 -35.52
C LYS A 66 -9.87 -10.26 -36.84
N LYS A 67 -8.89 -9.36 -36.88
CA LYS A 67 -8.51 -8.62 -38.11
C LYS A 67 -7.90 -9.54 -39.18
N ARG A 68 -7.17 -10.59 -38.77
CA ARG A 68 -6.61 -11.59 -39.69
C ARG A 68 -7.67 -12.59 -40.17
N ASN A 69 -8.63 -12.93 -39.30
CA ASN A 69 -9.68 -13.90 -39.57
C ASN A 69 -11.03 -13.18 -39.73
N ASN A 70 -11.20 -12.49 -40.87
CA ASN A 70 -12.38 -11.66 -41.18
C ASN A 70 -13.72 -12.42 -41.14
N ASP A 71 -13.70 -13.75 -41.18
CA ASP A 71 -14.86 -14.65 -41.08
C ASP A 71 -15.27 -14.95 -39.63
N ARG A 72 -14.42 -14.62 -38.64
CA ARG A 72 -14.63 -14.99 -37.23
C ARG A 72 -14.96 -13.78 -36.36
N VAL A 73 -16.12 -13.83 -35.72
CA VAL A 73 -16.57 -12.81 -34.74
C VAL A 73 -15.89 -12.98 -33.37
N ARG A 74 -15.44 -14.20 -33.03
CA ARG A 74 -14.89 -14.55 -31.72
C ARG A 74 -13.53 -15.25 -31.87
N VAL A 75 -12.67 -15.06 -30.88
CA VAL A 75 -11.42 -15.84 -30.74
C VAL A 75 -11.73 -17.25 -30.24
N PRO A 76 -10.84 -18.24 -30.46
CA PRO A 76 -10.98 -19.58 -29.92
C PRO A 76 -11.20 -19.59 -28.40
N LYS A 77 -11.95 -20.59 -27.90
CA LYS A 77 -12.09 -20.81 -26.46
C LYS A 77 -10.70 -21.03 -25.86
N GLY A 78 -10.39 -20.40 -24.73
CA GLY A 78 -9.07 -20.50 -24.10
C GLY A 78 -7.95 -19.69 -24.78
N PHE A 79 -8.24 -18.86 -25.79
CA PHE A 79 -7.22 -18.04 -26.46
C PHE A 79 -6.40 -17.18 -25.47
N GLY A 80 -7.06 -16.43 -24.59
CA GLY A 80 -6.34 -15.63 -23.59
C GLY A 80 -5.60 -16.48 -22.56
N ASP A 81 -6.19 -17.61 -22.17
CA ASP A 81 -5.61 -18.53 -21.17
C ASP A 81 -4.40 -19.28 -21.73
N SER A 82 -4.33 -19.46 -23.05
CA SER A 82 -3.23 -20.08 -23.78
C SER A 82 -1.92 -19.30 -23.69
N PHE A 83 -2.00 -18.02 -23.30
CA PHE A 83 -0.85 -17.14 -23.11
C PHE A 83 -0.67 -16.81 -21.63
N GLN A 84 0.33 -17.42 -21.02
CA GLN A 84 0.74 -17.15 -19.65
C GLN A 84 2.18 -16.66 -19.66
N LEU A 85 2.48 -15.66 -18.84
CA LEU A 85 3.83 -15.16 -18.63
C LEU A 85 4.26 -15.48 -17.20
N GLY A 86 5.48 -15.98 -17.06
CA GLY A 86 6.12 -16.23 -15.78
C GLY A 86 7.35 -15.36 -15.64
N LEU A 87 7.50 -14.72 -14.48
CA LEU A 87 8.72 -14.02 -14.11
C LEU A 87 9.81 -15.07 -13.86
N LYS A 88 10.80 -15.16 -14.75
CA LYS A 88 11.87 -16.17 -14.68
C LYS A 88 13.07 -15.67 -13.88
N ARG A 89 13.38 -14.38 -14.00
CA ARG A 89 14.57 -13.79 -13.40
C ARG A 89 14.37 -12.32 -13.09
N VAL A 90 14.91 -11.89 -11.96
CA VAL A 90 15.10 -10.48 -11.58
C VAL A 90 16.59 -10.27 -11.34
N VAL A 91 17.20 -9.30 -12.02
CA VAL A 91 18.62 -8.94 -11.86
C VAL A 91 18.70 -7.50 -11.39
N GLY A 92 19.46 -7.26 -10.32
CA GLY A 92 19.70 -5.93 -9.76
C GLY A 92 20.98 -5.23 -10.26
N GLY A 93 21.12 -3.95 -9.92
CA GLY A 93 22.27 -3.05 -10.16
C GLY A 93 21.83 -1.79 -10.89
N HIS A 94 22.11 -0.56 -10.45
CA HIS A 94 21.50 0.74 -10.85
C HIS A 94 19.96 0.81 -11.14
N SER A 95 19.25 -0.29 -11.26
CA SER A 95 17.88 -0.50 -11.74
C SER A 95 17.50 -1.97 -11.48
N ALA A 96 16.26 -2.35 -11.77
CA ALA A 96 15.80 -3.74 -11.68
C ALA A 96 15.38 -4.27 -13.06
N VAL A 97 16.06 -5.31 -13.55
CA VAL A 97 15.77 -5.92 -14.86
C VAL A 97 15.02 -7.23 -14.65
N VAL A 98 13.84 -7.32 -15.24
CA VAL A 98 13.02 -8.54 -15.24
C VAL A 98 13.13 -9.26 -16.57
N THR A 99 13.21 -10.58 -16.52
CA THR A 99 13.05 -11.46 -17.69
C THR A 99 11.82 -12.33 -17.45
N ALA A 100 10.83 -12.23 -18.34
CA ALA A 100 9.66 -13.08 -18.35
C ALA A 100 9.64 -13.99 -19.58
N VAL A 101 9.21 -15.23 -19.36
CA VAL A 101 9.08 -16.26 -20.40
C VAL A 101 7.63 -16.69 -20.51
N ARG A 102 7.26 -17.23 -21.67
CA ARG A 102 5.97 -17.90 -21.82
C ARG A 102 5.97 -19.17 -20.97
N LEU A 103 4.99 -19.32 -20.10
CA LEU A 103 4.85 -20.55 -19.33
C LEU A 103 4.25 -21.65 -20.23
N PRO A 104 4.76 -22.89 -20.14
CA PRO A 104 4.15 -24.02 -20.83
C PRO A 104 2.72 -24.22 -20.33
N GLN A 105 1.80 -24.56 -21.23
CA GLN A 105 0.43 -24.84 -20.86
C GLN A 105 0.37 -26.11 -20.00
N LEU A 106 -0.23 -26.01 -18.81
CA LEU A 106 -0.66 -27.19 -18.06
C LEU A 106 -1.69 -27.90 -18.94
N LYS A 107 -1.36 -29.11 -19.40
CA LYS A 107 -2.16 -29.92 -20.32
C LYS A 107 -3.65 -29.87 -19.95
N ALA A 108 -4.49 -29.44 -20.88
CA ALA A 108 -5.92 -29.72 -20.81
C ALA A 108 -6.13 -31.24 -20.94
N ASP A 109 -7.03 -31.78 -20.12
CA ASP A 109 -7.32 -33.21 -20.03
C ASP A 109 -7.59 -33.90 -21.38
N VAL A 110 -7.34 -35.20 -21.37
CA VAL A 110 -7.49 -36.18 -22.46
C VAL A 110 -8.95 -36.26 -22.94
N GLN A 111 -9.38 -35.31 -23.76
CA GLN A 111 -10.51 -35.47 -24.67
C GLN A 111 -10.35 -34.52 -25.86
N GLY A 112 -9.64 -35.02 -26.88
CA GLY A 112 -9.49 -34.35 -28.17
C GLY A 112 -8.50 -33.21 -28.10
N ASP A 113 -7.30 -33.49 -28.61
CA ASP A 113 -6.29 -32.49 -28.96
C ASP A 113 -6.92 -31.26 -29.61
N LEU A 114 -7.03 -30.18 -28.83
CA LEU A 114 -7.11 -28.81 -29.34
C LEU A 114 -5.84 -28.10 -28.88
N GLY A 115 -4.67 -28.74 -29.03
CA GLY A 115 -3.37 -28.13 -28.78
C GLY A 115 -3.42 -26.68 -29.23
N PHE A 116 -3.43 -25.77 -28.26
CA PHE A 116 -3.62 -24.37 -28.58
C PHE A 116 -2.39 -23.97 -29.36
N ALA A 117 -2.57 -23.74 -30.67
CA ALA A 117 -1.50 -23.36 -31.56
C ALA A 117 -0.73 -22.19 -30.93
N HIS A 118 0.59 -22.15 -31.12
CA HIS A 118 1.34 -20.92 -30.86
C HIS A 118 0.71 -19.82 -31.72
N TYR A 119 -0.04 -18.92 -31.09
CA TYR A 119 -0.72 -17.84 -31.78
C TYR A 119 0.30 -16.73 -32.04
N PRO A 120 0.72 -16.49 -33.30
CA PRO A 120 1.68 -15.42 -33.63
C PRO A 120 1.13 -14.03 -33.25
N GLU A 121 -0.19 -13.90 -33.08
CA GLU A 121 -0.83 -12.66 -32.66
C GLU A 121 -0.32 -12.12 -31.32
N PHE A 122 0.26 -12.95 -30.44
CA PHE A 122 0.86 -12.48 -29.19
C PHE A 122 2.20 -11.77 -29.41
N ASP A 123 3.03 -12.27 -30.34
CA ASP A 123 4.29 -11.61 -30.72
C ASP A 123 3.99 -10.34 -31.53
N ASP A 124 3.01 -10.41 -32.43
CA ASP A 124 2.50 -9.24 -33.16
C ASP A 124 1.92 -8.18 -32.20
N ALA A 125 1.24 -8.61 -31.13
CA ALA A 125 0.70 -7.72 -30.11
C ALA A 125 1.78 -7.00 -29.31
N LYS A 126 2.86 -7.70 -28.95
CA LYS A 126 4.03 -7.08 -28.32
C LYS A 126 4.63 -6.02 -29.23
N ALA A 127 4.88 -6.36 -30.50
CA ALA A 127 5.41 -5.42 -31.48
C ALA A 127 4.49 -4.20 -31.69
N TYR A 128 3.16 -4.42 -31.69
CA TYR A 128 2.17 -3.35 -31.80
C TYR A 128 2.21 -2.39 -30.60
N VAL A 129 2.26 -2.92 -29.37
CA VAL A 129 2.35 -2.12 -28.14
C VAL A 129 3.68 -1.35 -28.10
N ASP A 130 4.80 -2.01 -28.38
CA ASP A 130 6.13 -1.40 -28.41
C ASP A 130 6.16 -0.25 -29.45
N ALA A 131 5.59 -0.46 -30.64
CA ALA A 131 5.53 0.56 -31.70
C ALA A 131 4.65 1.75 -31.31
N LEU A 132 3.49 1.52 -30.68
CA LEU A 132 2.62 2.58 -30.19
C LEU A 132 3.32 3.43 -29.14
N ILE A 133 3.91 2.80 -28.11
CA ILE A 133 4.61 3.51 -27.04
C ILE A 133 5.78 4.30 -27.63
N ARG A 134 6.57 3.71 -28.53
CA ARG A 134 7.67 4.41 -29.22
C ARG A 134 7.17 5.62 -30.01
N LYS A 135 6.05 5.49 -30.72
CA LYS A 135 5.45 6.59 -31.48
C LYS A 135 5.04 7.72 -30.55
N VAL A 136 4.35 7.42 -29.45
CA VAL A 136 3.91 8.42 -28.47
C VAL A 136 5.10 9.05 -27.75
N ALA A 137 6.14 8.28 -27.41
CA ALA A 137 7.36 8.80 -26.80
C ALA A 137 8.11 9.77 -27.71
N THR A 138 8.10 9.53 -29.03
CA THR A 138 8.86 10.32 -30.01
C THR A 138 8.09 11.52 -30.55
N SER A 139 6.79 11.37 -30.87
CA SER A 139 5.97 12.46 -31.43
C SER A 139 5.06 13.13 -30.43
N GLY A 140 4.88 12.54 -29.23
CA GLY A 140 3.89 12.97 -28.25
C GLY A 140 2.45 12.61 -28.63
N GLU A 141 2.20 12.06 -29.82
CA GLU A 141 0.86 11.89 -30.38
C GLU A 141 0.48 10.41 -30.55
N VAL A 142 -0.77 10.09 -30.24
CA VAL A 142 -1.35 8.77 -30.46
C VAL A 142 -1.91 8.70 -31.89
N PRO A 143 -1.59 7.67 -32.70
CA PRO A 143 -2.11 7.52 -34.05
C PRO A 143 -3.64 7.57 -34.12
N GLU A 144 -4.19 8.24 -35.14
CA GLU A 144 -5.64 8.36 -35.32
C GLU A 144 -6.34 7.01 -35.54
N ASP A 145 -5.62 6.02 -36.06
CA ASP A 145 -6.09 4.65 -36.27
C ASP A 145 -5.95 3.75 -35.03
N PHE A 146 -5.43 4.28 -33.91
CA PHE A 146 -5.36 3.54 -32.65
C PHE A 146 -6.77 3.20 -32.12
N PRO A 147 -7.10 1.91 -31.91
CA PRO A 147 -8.43 1.46 -31.52
C PRO A 147 -8.91 2.05 -30.19
N GLN A 148 -10.18 2.47 -30.16
CA GLN A 148 -10.78 3.09 -28.98
C GLN A 148 -10.80 2.15 -27.77
N GLU A 149 -11.11 0.88 -27.99
CA GLU A 149 -11.30 -0.11 -26.92
C GLU A 149 -9.98 -0.52 -26.22
N LEU A 150 -8.84 -0.15 -26.78
CA LEU A 150 -7.52 -0.48 -26.24
C LEU A 150 -6.96 0.61 -25.33
N ALA A 151 -7.38 1.87 -25.46
CA ALA A 151 -6.82 2.98 -24.68
C ALA A 151 -6.97 2.77 -23.18
N GLY A 152 -8.19 2.43 -22.71
CA GLY A 152 -8.44 2.13 -21.31
C GLY A 152 -7.68 0.91 -20.77
N ARG A 153 -7.17 0.02 -21.63
CA ARG A 153 -6.35 -1.14 -21.21
C ARG A 153 -4.95 -0.74 -20.73
N PHE A 154 -4.51 0.48 -21.00
CA PHE A 154 -3.26 1.03 -20.48
C PHE A 154 -3.38 1.59 -19.05
N ASN A 155 -4.58 1.84 -18.52
CA ASN A 155 -4.74 2.34 -17.14
C ASN A 155 -4.03 1.49 -16.08
N PRO A 156 -4.26 0.17 -16.01
CA PRO A 156 -3.62 -0.67 -15.00
C PRO A 156 -2.15 -0.98 -15.32
N PHE A 157 -1.66 -0.73 -16.55
CA PHE A 157 -0.26 -0.99 -16.89
C PHE A 157 0.61 0.21 -16.48
N GLY A 158 1.57 -0.03 -15.60
CA GLY A 158 2.42 1.03 -15.05
C GLY A 158 1.70 1.91 -14.05
N GLN A 159 0.56 1.47 -13.48
CA GLN A 159 -0.24 2.25 -12.52
C GLN A 159 0.54 2.57 -11.26
N SER A 160 1.41 1.65 -10.83
CA SER A 160 2.23 1.78 -9.63
C SER A 160 3.43 2.73 -9.79
N LEU A 161 3.75 3.18 -11.01
CA LEU A 161 4.90 4.03 -11.28
C LEU A 161 4.72 5.43 -10.68
N MET A 162 5.75 5.88 -9.96
CA MET A 162 5.88 7.26 -9.49
C MET A 162 6.36 8.21 -10.62
N ALA A 163 6.37 9.51 -10.33
CA ALA A 163 6.64 10.55 -11.33
C ALA A 163 8.04 10.47 -11.97
N ASP A 164 9.03 9.97 -11.23
CA ASP A 164 10.42 9.79 -11.67
C ASP A 164 10.75 8.35 -12.10
N GLU A 165 9.75 7.47 -12.09
CA GLU A 165 9.89 6.05 -12.40
C GLU A 165 9.45 5.73 -13.84
N TYR A 166 10.11 4.76 -14.47
CA TYR A 166 9.79 4.31 -15.83
C TYR A 166 10.19 2.86 -16.08
N ILE A 167 9.61 2.30 -17.15
CA ILE A 167 9.87 0.95 -17.65
C ILE A 167 10.48 1.06 -19.04
N GLU A 168 11.59 0.38 -19.30
CA GLU A 168 12.12 0.17 -20.64
C GLU A 168 11.79 -1.25 -21.11
N LEU A 169 10.90 -1.36 -22.09
CA LEU A 169 10.49 -2.62 -22.71
C LEU A 169 11.46 -3.02 -23.83
N GLY A 170 11.78 -4.31 -23.91
CA GLY A 170 12.75 -4.82 -24.89
C GLY A 170 14.18 -4.36 -24.57
N TYR A 171 14.54 -4.35 -23.28
CA TYR A 171 15.84 -3.85 -22.80
C TYR A 171 17.04 -4.68 -23.31
N ASP A 172 16.80 -5.90 -23.76
CA ASP A 172 17.77 -6.77 -24.44
C ASP A 172 17.91 -6.50 -25.94
N THR A 173 17.15 -5.54 -26.49
CA THR A 173 17.20 -5.17 -27.91
C THR A 173 18.01 -3.89 -28.13
N ALA A 174 18.36 -3.59 -29.38
CA ALA A 174 19.11 -2.39 -29.73
C ALA A 174 18.33 -1.08 -29.54
N ASP A 175 17.01 -1.14 -29.38
CA ASP A 175 16.14 0.04 -29.33
C ASP A 175 15.03 -0.15 -28.29
N PRO A 176 15.36 -0.13 -26.98
CA PRO A 176 14.37 -0.27 -25.91
C PRO A 176 13.34 0.86 -25.95
N VAL A 177 12.09 0.53 -25.57
CA VAL A 177 11.00 1.50 -25.53
C VAL A 177 10.76 1.95 -24.09
N ARG A 178 10.95 3.24 -23.81
CA ARG A 178 10.61 3.82 -22.52
C ARG A 178 9.10 4.05 -22.41
N TYR A 179 8.53 3.64 -21.29
CA TYR A 179 7.13 3.78 -20.89
C TYR A 179 7.07 4.36 -19.46
N ASP A 180 6.32 5.43 -19.28
CA ASP A 180 6.17 6.13 -18.01
C ASP A 180 4.73 6.65 -17.83
N THR A 181 4.48 7.33 -16.70
CA THR A 181 3.17 7.90 -16.36
C THR A 181 2.68 8.91 -17.40
N PHE A 182 3.58 9.67 -18.04
CA PHE A 182 3.24 10.62 -19.09
C PHE A 182 2.74 9.90 -20.35
N ILE A 183 3.46 8.87 -20.81
CA ILE A 183 3.04 8.09 -21.98
C ILE A 183 1.73 7.36 -21.71
N ARG A 184 1.58 6.74 -20.52
CA ARG A 184 0.31 6.13 -20.07
C ARG A 184 -0.85 7.10 -20.19
N LYS A 185 -0.72 8.29 -19.59
CA LYS A 185 -1.73 9.35 -19.61
C LYS A 185 -2.11 9.74 -21.04
N ARG A 186 -1.13 9.96 -21.92
CA ARG A 186 -1.38 10.34 -23.32
C ARG A 186 -2.15 9.27 -24.09
N ILE A 187 -1.80 7.99 -23.91
CA ILE A 187 -2.49 6.88 -24.56
C ILE A 187 -3.93 6.78 -24.06
N VAL A 188 -4.15 6.78 -22.74
CA VAL A 188 -5.51 6.64 -22.17
C VAL A 188 -6.40 7.81 -22.60
N LEU A 189 -5.95 9.05 -22.41
CA LEU A 189 -6.74 10.25 -22.71
C LEU A 189 -6.92 10.53 -24.22
N SER A 190 -6.28 9.76 -25.10
CA SER A 190 -6.55 9.85 -26.54
C SER A 190 -7.95 9.38 -26.92
N ARG A 191 -8.59 8.57 -26.06
CA ARG A 191 -9.90 7.95 -26.31
C ARG A 191 -10.83 7.98 -25.09
N GLU A 192 -10.27 8.05 -23.89
CA GLU A 192 -11.02 8.14 -22.64
C GLU A 192 -11.08 9.59 -22.14
N GLN A 193 -12.11 9.91 -21.37
CA GLN A 193 -12.23 11.24 -20.73
C GLN A 193 -11.43 11.35 -19.43
N THR A 194 -11.13 10.21 -18.83
CA THR A 194 -10.47 10.10 -17.53
C THR A 194 -9.45 8.97 -17.54
N TYR A 195 -8.45 9.07 -16.68
CA TYR A 195 -7.43 8.05 -16.47
C TYR A 195 -7.20 7.79 -14.98
N GLU A 196 -6.69 6.62 -14.63
CA GLU A 196 -6.39 6.26 -13.25
C GLU A 196 -5.00 6.79 -12.85
N ASN A 197 -4.93 7.40 -11.67
CA ASN A 197 -3.67 7.88 -11.09
C ASN A 197 -3.70 7.83 -9.55
N ALA A 198 -2.52 7.95 -8.94
CA ALA A 198 -2.37 7.98 -7.50
C ALA A 198 -3.09 9.19 -6.90
N VAL A 199 -3.83 8.94 -5.82
CA VAL A 199 -4.36 9.95 -4.92
C VAL A 199 -3.43 9.99 -3.73
N ASP A 200 -2.92 11.17 -3.44
CA ASP A 200 -2.19 11.47 -2.21
C ASP A 200 -2.46 12.93 -1.86
N GLY A 201 -3.40 13.16 -0.96
CA GLY A 201 -3.88 14.52 -0.69
C GLY A 201 -4.67 14.65 0.60
N LEU A 202 -4.82 15.89 1.06
CA LEU A 202 -5.59 16.23 2.25
C LEU A 202 -7.06 16.47 1.89
N PHE A 203 -7.93 15.88 2.69
CA PHE A 203 -9.38 15.96 2.58
C PHE A 203 -9.99 16.19 3.96
N VAL A 204 -11.21 16.69 4.00
CA VAL A 204 -12.02 16.82 5.23
C VAL A 204 -13.17 15.82 5.16
N LEU A 205 -13.32 15.01 6.20
CA LEU A 205 -14.45 14.09 6.35
C LEU A 205 -15.76 14.88 6.46
N ASP A 206 -16.78 14.52 5.69
CA ASP A 206 -18.06 15.24 5.58
C ASP A 206 -19.25 14.30 5.83
N GLY A 207 -19.07 13.34 6.75
CA GLY A 207 -20.08 12.33 7.10
C GLY A 207 -20.12 11.16 6.12
N GLY A 208 -21.29 10.52 5.99
CA GLY A 208 -21.44 9.36 5.13
C GLY A 208 -22.87 8.80 5.08
N VAL A 209 -23.04 7.67 4.40
CA VAL A 209 -24.30 6.94 4.29
C VAL A 209 -24.10 5.51 4.78
N SER A 210 -24.53 5.24 6.01
CA SER A 210 -24.37 3.94 6.69
C SER A 210 -24.96 2.77 5.90
N SER A 211 -26.11 2.94 5.25
CA SER A 211 -26.75 1.88 4.46
C SER A 211 -25.93 1.44 3.23
N THR A 212 -24.95 2.23 2.81
CA THR A 212 -24.11 1.93 1.65
C THR A 212 -22.62 1.80 1.99
N GLY A 213 -22.24 2.03 3.25
CA GLY A 213 -20.84 2.08 3.69
C GLY A 213 -20.03 3.21 3.02
N THR A 214 -20.68 4.28 2.56
CA THR A 214 -20.04 5.36 1.82
C THR A 214 -19.64 6.50 2.75
N ILE A 215 -18.43 7.01 2.61
CA ILE A 215 -17.93 8.21 3.31
C ILE A 215 -17.84 9.37 2.31
N HIS A 216 -18.32 10.54 2.74
CA HIS A 216 -18.22 11.78 2.00
C HIS A 216 -16.98 12.55 2.46
N VAL A 217 -16.26 13.14 1.51
CA VAL A 217 -15.10 13.98 1.79
C VAL A 217 -15.10 15.22 0.91
N LYS A 218 -14.41 16.27 1.37
CA LYS A 218 -14.15 17.48 0.59
C LYS A 218 -12.65 17.71 0.44
N ASP A 219 -12.21 18.07 -0.76
CA ASP A 219 -10.84 18.57 -0.95
C ASP A 219 -10.67 20.01 -0.42
N ALA A 220 -9.46 20.55 -0.51
CA ALA A 220 -9.15 21.92 -0.10
C ALA A 220 -9.94 23.01 -0.88
N ASN A 221 -10.48 22.68 -2.05
CA ASN A 221 -11.29 23.59 -2.86
C ASN A 221 -12.80 23.46 -2.58
N GLY A 222 -13.19 22.57 -1.66
CA GLY A 222 -14.58 22.26 -1.35
C GLY A 222 -15.25 21.32 -2.36
N SER A 223 -14.50 20.70 -3.27
CA SER A 223 -15.01 19.68 -4.18
C SER A 223 -15.35 18.42 -3.40
N ALA A 224 -16.57 17.92 -3.55
CA ALA A 224 -17.05 16.73 -2.85
C ALA A 224 -16.71 15.44 -3.59
N PHE A 225 -16.26 14.43 -2.85
CA PHE A 225 -15.98 13.09 -3.33
C PHE A 225 -16.52 12.04 -2.37
N ASP A 226 -16.77 10.86 -2.92
CA ASP A 226 -17.24 9.70 -2.17
C ASP A 226 -16.25 8.56 -2.33
N PHE A 227 -16.01 7.81 -1.25
CA PHE A 227 -15.30 6.55 -1.30
C PHE A 227 -15.92 5.54 -0.31
N ARG A 228 -15.53 4.27 -0.44
CA ARG A 228 -15.90 3.21 0.48
C ARG A 228 -14.65 2.70 1.17
N PRO A 229 -14.54 2.79 2.50
CA PRO A 229 -13.44 2.19 3.25
C PRO A 229 -13.36 0.67 3.06
N LEU A 230 -12.19 0.09 3.28
CA LEU A 230 -11.94 -1.34 3.04
C LEU A 230 -12.55 -2.23 4.11
N SER A 231 -12.83 -1.67 5.29
CA SER A 231 -13.39 -2.39 6.43
C SER A 231 -14.48 -1.59 7.16
N GLU A 232 -15.33 -2.29 7.90
CA GLU A 232 -16.34 -1.70 8.78
C GLU A 232 -15.70 -0.82 9.87
N PHE A 233 -14.55 -1.25 10.42
CA PHE A 233 -13.79 -0.47 11.38
C PHE A 233 -13.33 0.90 10.83
N GLU A 234 -12.79 0.93 9.61
CA GLU A 234 -12.40 2.19 8.97
C GLU A 234 -13.63 3.06 8.66
N PHE A 235 -14.76 2.45 8.29
CA PHE A 235 -16.02 3.15 8.11
C PHE A 235 -16.48 3.83 9.40
N ASP A 236 -16.59 3.10 10.52
CA ASP A 236 -17.05 3.65 11.79
C ASP A 236 -16.11 4.76 12.30
N LYS A 237 -14.79 4.58 12.11
CA LYS A 237 -13.79 5.58 12.47
C LYS A 237 -13.91 6.85 11.61
N ALA A 238 -14.09 6.72 10.29
CA ALA A 238 -14.27 7.89 9.41
C ALA A 238 -15.64 8.56 9.63
N TYR A 239 -16.68 7.78 9.84
CA TYR A 239 -18.05 8.26 10.03
C TYR A 239 -18.21 9.04 11.34
N SER A 240 -17.62 8.56 12.44
CA SER A 240 -17.66 9.26 13.74
C SER A 240 -16.87 10.57 13.74
N ARG A 241 -15.78 10.64 12.99
CA ARG A 241 -14.86 11.79 12.93
C ARG A 241 -15.18 12.77 11.80
N HIS A 242 -16.47 13.00 11.55
CA HIS A 242 -16.94 14.06 10.67
C HIS A 242 -16.25 15.39 11.02
N THR A 243 -15.89 16.18 10.00
CA THR A 243 -15.08 17.41 10.04
C THR A 243 -13.57 17.24 10.27
N GLN A 244 -13.07 16.03 10.57
CA GLN A 244 -11.63 15.83 10.71
C GLN A 244 -10.92 15.92 9.36
N GLN A 245 -9.78 16.60 9.34
CA GLN A 245 -8.86 16.58 8.20
C GLN A 245 -8.06 15.27 8.20
N VAL A 246 -8.03 14.60 7.07
CA VAL A 246 -7.36 13.33 6.85
C VAL A 246 -6.56 13.37 5.55
N ARG A 247 -5.53 12.54 5.43
CA ARG A 247 -4.83 12.30 4.17
C ARG A 247 -5.41 11.04 3.53
N LEU A 248 -5.85 11.13 2.28
CA LEU A 248 -6.27 9.97 1.51
C LEU A 248 -5.13 9.53 0.60
N VAL A 249 -4.80 8.24 0.64
CA VAL A 249 -3.75 7.62 -0.19
C VAL A 249 -4.36 6.43 -0.95
N GLY A 250 -4.16 6.37 -2.26
CA GLY A 250 -4.64 5.26 -3.09
C GLY A 250 -4.78 5.64 -4.56
N THR A 251 -5.91 5.30 -5.19
CA THR A 251 -6.16 5.53 -6.62
C THR A 251 -7.44 6.33 -6.86
N GLY A 252 -7.39 7.23 -7.84
CA GLY A 252 -8.54 8.02 -8.31
C GLY A 252 -8.55 8.19 -9.83
N LEU A 253 -9.70 8.61 -10.35
CA LEU A 253 -9.89 8.99 -11.76
C LEU A 253 -9.63 10.49 -11.92
N TYR A 254 -8.74 10.84 -12.84
CA TYR A 254 -8.38 12.21 -13.17
C TYR A 254 -8.78 12.54 -14.60
N ASP A 255 -9.17 13.79 -14.86
CA ASP A 255 -9.37 14.28 -16.23
C ASP A 255 -8.05 14.75 -16.87
N GLY A 256 -8.10 15.15 -18.15
CA GLY A 256 -6.91 15.63 -18.86
C GLY A 256 -6.27 16.90 -18.29
N ALA A 257 -6.98 17.63 -17.43
CA ALA A 257 -6.49 18.81 -16.72
C ALA A 257 -5.99 18.48 -15.30
N GLU A 258 -5.73 17.20 -14.99
CA GLU A 258 -5.27 16.74 -13.67
C GLU A 258 -6.26 17.01 -12.53
N ARG A 259 -7.56 17.16 -12.85
CA ARG A 259 -8.57 17.30 -11.81
C ARG A 259 -9.10 15.93 -11.41
N LEU A 260 -9.04 15.63 -10.12
CA LEU A 260 -9.69 14.46 -9.54
C LEU A 260 -11.19 14.53 -9.84
N ARG A 261 -11.74 13.45 -10.41
CA ARG A 261 -13.15 13.28 -10.74
C ARG A 261 -13.83 12.28 -9.83
N ARG A 262 -13.11 11.27 -9.35
CA ARG A 262 -13.66 10.21 -8.52
C ARG A 262 -12.56 9.49 -7.75
N LEU A 263 -12.81 9.15 -6.49
CA LEU A 263 -11.98 8.24 -5.71
C LEU A 263 -12.37 6.78 -6.05
N LEU A 264 -11.40 5.90 -6.24
CA LEU A 264 -11.63 4.49 -6.56
C LEU A 264 -11.39 3.60 -5.34
N ASP A 265 -10.12 3.49 -4.94
CA ASP A 265 -9.68 2.67 -3.82
C ASP A 265 -8.66 3.49 -3.02
N VAL A 266 -9.05 3.96 -1.85
CA VAL A 266 -8.23 4.86 -1.03
C VAL A 266 -8.31 4.47 0.44
N SER A 267 -7.18 4.56 1.11
CA SER A 267 -7.03 4.39 2.55
C SER A 267 -6.99 5.75 3.24
N VAL A 268 -7.51 5.80 4.46
CA VAL A 268 -7.52 7.02 5.29
C VAL A 268 -6.32 7.00 6.23
N VAL A 269 -5.41 7.95 6.04
CA VAL A 269 -4.32 8.23 6.96
C VAL A 269 -4.73 9.40 7.85
N TYR A 270 -4.91 9.13 9.13
CA TYR A 270 -5.27 10.14 10.12
C TYR A 270 -4.00 10.86 10.56
N SER A 271 -4.01 12.20 10.51
CA SER A 271 -2.97 12.99 11.16
C SER A 271 -3.11 12.81 12.67
N GLU A 272 -2.03 12.42 13.34
CA GLU A 272 -2.00 12.23 14.81
C GLU A 272 -2.01 13.57 15.58
N ASP A 273 -1.92 14.70 14.84
CA ASP A 273 -1.62 16.01 15.41
C ASP A 273 -2.80 16.94 15.73
N GLU A 274 -4.08 16.63 15.40
CA GLU A 274 -5.16 17.59 15.73
C GLU A 274 -6.45 17.01 16.34
N GLN A 275 -6.93 17.79 17.34
CA GLN A 275 -7.95 17.55 18.37
C GLN A 275 -7.97 16.12 18.94
N ARG A 276 -6.97 15.86 19.80
CA ARG A 276 -7.11 14.80 20.81
C ARG A 276 -8.41 15.09 21.57
N GLN A 277 -9.34 14.15 21.51
CA GLN A 277 -10.52 14.08 22.37
C GLN A 277 -10.11 14.48 23.79
N ALA A 278 -10.98 15.19 24.52
CA ALA A 278 -10.70 15.52 25.92
C ALA A 278 -10.33 14.23 26.66
N PHE A 279 -9.20 14.23 27.38
CA PHE A 279 -8.67 13.00 27.97
C PHE A 279 -9.67 12.30 28.89
N ASP A 280 -10.56 13.07 29.53
CA ASP A 280 -11.62 12.54 30.37
C ASP A 280 -12.60 11.68 29.55
N ASP A 281 -13.01 12.11 28.35
CA ASP A 281 -13.89 11.33 27.47
C ASP A 281 -13.18 10.09 26.91
N ARG A 282 -11.87 10.21 26.60
CA ARG A 282 -11.08 9.06 26.13
C ARG A 282 -10.93 8.01 27.22
N LEU A 283 -10.72 8.42 28.47
CA LEU A 283 -10.68 7.49 29.61
C LEU A 283 -12.02 6.80 29.83
N ASP A 284 -13.14 7.50 29.63
CA ASP A 284 -14.48 6.91 29.72
C ASP A 284 -14.72 5.85 28.64
N GLU A 285 -14.18 6.04 27.43
CA GLU A 285 -14.19 5.03 26.37
C GLU A 285 -13.33 3.82 26.73
N VAL A 286 -12.09 4.06 27.19
CA VAL A 286 -11.18 2.97 27.63
C VAL A 286 -11.82 2.16 28.77
N ALA A 287 -12.52 2.82 29.70
CA ALA A 287 -13.24 2.15 30.78
C ALA A 287 -14.40 1.25 30.31
N GLN A 288 -14.91 1.45 29.09
CA GLN A 288 -15.96 0.64 28.48
C GLN A 288 -15.43 -0.51 27.62
N THR A 289 -14.10 -0.67 27.50
CA THR A 289 -13.50 -1.76 26.73
C THR A 289 -13.96 -3.12 27.26
N GLU A 290 -14.58 -3.92 26.40
CA GLU A 290 -15.08 -5.25 26.75
C GLU A 290 -13.93 -6.25 26.99
N PRO A 291 -14.12 -7.28 27.83
CA PRO A 291 -13.16 -8.38 27.93
C PRO A 291 -12.99 -9.07 26.58
N GLY A 292 -11.78 -9.58 26.30
CA GLY A 292 -11.50 -10.27 25.04
C GLY A 292 -11.06 -9.39 23.87
N TRP A 293 -10.84 -8.09 24.10
CA TRP A 293 -10.56 -7.11 23.04
C TRP A 293 -9.22 -7.28 22.32
N TYR A 294 -8.22 -7.88 22.98
CA TYR A 294 -6.89 -8.14 22.41
C TYR A 294 -6.71 -9.65 22.19
N ASP A 295 -6.85 -10.43 23.26
CA ASP A 295 -6.89 -11.89 23.25
C ASP A 295 -8.09 -12.38 24.08
N PRO A 296 -8.57 -13.63 23.90
CA PRO A 296 -9.74 -14.15 24.62
C PRO A 296 -9.68 -14.04 26.16
N ASP A 297 -8.47 -14.05 26.72
CA ASP A 297 -8.24 -13.96 28.17
C ASP A 297 -8.00 -12.52 28.68
N THR A 298 -8.02 -11.51 27.79
CA THR A 298 -7.76 -10.13 28.15
C THR A 298 -8.90 -9.55 29.00
N PRO A 299 -8.64 -9.08 30.23
CA PRO A 299 -9.66 -8.43 31.05
C PRO A 299 -9.96 -7.00 30.56
N SER A 300 -11.12 -6.48 30.94
CA SER A 300 -11.40 -5.04 30.83
C SER A 300 -10.46 -4.23 31.73
N PRO A 301 -10.12 -2.98 31.36
CA PRO A 301 -9.39 -2.07 32.22
C PRO A 301 -10.05 -1.92 33.59
N SER A 302 -9.25 -2.00 34.66
CA SER A 302 -9.75 -1.84 36.02
C SER A 302 -10.15 -0.40 36.32
N LYS A 303 -11.19 -0.24 37.14
CA LYS A 303 -11.62 1.09 37.60
C LYS A 303 -10.50 1.81 38.35
N GLU A 304 -9.72 1.06 39.12
CA GLU A 304 -8.58 1.58 39.85
C GLU A 304 -7.51 2.16 38.90
N ALA A 305 -7.16 1.46 37.82
CA ALA A 305 -6.19 1.94 36.84
C ALA A 305 -6.71 3.17 36.08
N ILE A 306 -7.99 3.19 35.70
CA ILE A 306 -8.63 4.33 35.03
C ILE A 306 -8.60 5.58 35.91
N GLU A 307 -9.01 5.47 37.18
CA GLU A 307 -9.02 6.62 38.09
C GLU A 307 -7.60 7.08 38.45
N CYS A 308 -6.66 6.14 38.57
CA CYS A 308 -5.23 6.42 38.77
C CYS A 308 -4.67 7.22 37.58
N MET A 309 -4.96 6.79 36.35
CA MET A 309 -4.57 7.49 35.13
C MET A 309 -5.24 8.87 35.01
N ARG A 310 -6.52 8.96 35.35
CA ARG A 310 -7.25 10.23 35.36
C ARG A 310 -6.61 11.25 36.30
N ALA A 311 -6.27 10.82 37.52
CA ALA A 311 -5.59 11.67 38.49
C ALA A 311 -4.19 12.09 38.03
N PHE A 312 -3.43 11.15 37.44
CA PHE A 312 -2.11 11.41 36.89
C PHE A 312 -2.15 12.44 35.76
N ILE A 313 -3.00 12.23 34.74
CA ILE A 313 -3.15 13.14 33.59
C ILE A 313 -3.64 14.51 34.05
N LYS A 314 -4.63 14.59 34.94
CA LYS A 314 -5.09 15.86 35.50
C LYS A 314 -3.94 16.64 36.12
N LYS A 315 -3.10 15.98 36.92
CA LYS A 315 -1.99 16.63 37.59
C LYS A 315 -0.93 17.11 36.59
N ILE A 316 -0.51 16.29 35.63
CA ILE A 316 0.54 16.67 34.67
C ILE A 316 0.06 17.69 33.62
N VAL A 317 -1.18 17.58 33.12
CA VAL A 317 -1.71 18.49 32.10
C VAL A 317 -2.07 19.85 32.70
N LEU A 318 -2.69 19.88 33.89
CA LEU A 318 -3.10 21.15 34.51
C LEU A 318 -1.95 21.89 35.19
N GLU A 319 -0.93 21.18 35.70
CA GLU A 319 0.15 21.81 36.48
C GLU A 319 1.46 22.01 35.67
N ALA A 320 1.63 21.36 34.51
CA ALA A 320 2.92 21.35 33.80
C ALA A 320 2.89 21.74 32.31
N ASP A 321 1.76 22.16 31.74
CA ASP A 321 1.63 22.57 30.32
C ASP A 321 2.13 21.49 29.33
N ILE A 322 1.87 20.23 29.68
CA ILE A 322 2.26 19.05 28.90
C ILE A 322 1.10 18.69 27.96
N PRO A 323 1.36 18.41 26.66
CA PRO A 323 0.33 17.97 25.73
C PRO A 323 -0.44 16.76 26.25
N THR A 324 -1.75 16.72 26.00
CA THR A 324 -2.60 15.59 26.35
C THR A 324 -2.07 14.30 25.71
N PRO A 325 -1.82 13.19 26.43
CA PRO A 325 -1.34 11.94 25.82
C PRO A 325 -2.38 11.25 24.94
N SER A 326 -1.92 10.30 24.13
CA SER A 326 -2.75 9.21 23.63
C SER A 326 -2.98 8.18 24.74
N ILE A 327 -4.20 7.67 24.88
CA ILE A 327 -4.56 6.78 26.00
C ILE A 327 -5.11 5.45 25.47
N TYR A 328 -4.59 4.34 26.00
CA TYR A 328 -4.90 3.00 25.55
C TYR A 328 -5.14 2.03 26.72
N PRO A 329 -6.02 1.03 26.56
CA PRO A 329 -6.08 -0.11 27.48
C PRO A 329 -4.82 -0.97 27.35
N LEU A 330 -4.37 -1.58 28.45
CA LEU A 330 -3.30 -2.57 28.45
C LEU A 330 -3.87 -4.01 28.56
N PRO A 331 -3.22 -5.02 27.95
CA PRO A 331 -3.71 -6.41 27.97
C PRO A 331 -3.83 -7.05 29.36
N ASP A 332 -3.24 -6.46 30.40
CA ASP A 332 -3.34 -6.94 31.79
C ASP A 332 -4.51 -6.32 32.56
N GLY A 333 -5.28 -5.43 31.94
CA GLY A 333 -6.32 -4.63 32.60
C GLY A 333 -5.84 -3.29 33.16
N GLY A 334 -4.62 -2.88 32.77
CA GLY A 334 -4.06 -1.56 33.02
C GLY A 334 -4.44 -0.50 31.98
N VAL A 335 -3.79 0.65 32.07
CA VAL A 335 -3.96 1.80 31.16
C VAL A 335 -2.60 2.39 30.86
N ALA A 336 -2.36 2.74 29.59
CA ALA A 336 -1.18 3.44 29.13
C ALA A 336 -1.52 4.85 28.65
N ALA A 337 -0.63 5.80 28.96
CA ALA A 337 -0.61 7.14 28.39
C ALA A 337 0.69 7.33 27.61
N GLU A 338 0.61 7.76 26.36
CA GLU A 338 1.75 7.82 25.45
C GLU A 338 1.91 9.21 24.82
N TRP A 339 3.16 9.62 24.63
CA TRP A 339 3.58 10.86 24.02
C TRP A 339 4.70 10.60 23.02
N THR A 340 4.55 11.15 21.83
CA THR A 340 5.66 11.35 20.90
C THR A 340 6.23 12.76 21.09
N VAL A 341 7.53 12.85 21.37
CA VAL A 341 8.26 14.11 21.60
C VAL A 341 9.49 14.14 20.70
N GLY A 342 9.32 14.62 19.46
CA GLY A 342 10.37 14.59 18.45
C GLY A 342 10.77 13.15 18.13
N VAL A 343 12.02 12.78 18.44
CA VAL A 343 12.56 11.42 18.24
C VAL A 343 12.40 10.51 19.47
N TRP A 344 11.60 10.92 20.47
CA TRP A 344 11.35 10.14 21.67
C TRP A 344 9.91 9.64 21.70
N GLU A 345 9.72 8.36 22.00
CA GLU A 345 8.45 7.79 22.43
C GLU A 345 8.47 7.62 23.94
N LEU A 346 7.55 8.28 24.65
CA LEU A 346 7.39 8.23 26.10
C LEU A 346 6.06 7.56 26.45
N SER A 347 6.06 6.60 27.36
CA SER A 347 4.87 5.98 27.91
C SER A 347 4.86 6.04 29.43
N ALA A 348 3.66 6.14 29.99
CA ALA A 348 3.34 6.03 31.39
C ALA A 348 2.29 4.93 31.56
N ASN A 349 2.68 3.81 32.15
CA ASN A 349 1.87 2.62 32.28
C ASN A 349 1.41 2.43 33.72
N ILE A 350 0.12 2.18 33.90
CA ILE A 350 -0.48 1.82 35.19
C ILE A 350 -1.04 0.41 35.05
N TYR A 351 -0.35 -0.56 35.63
CA TYR A 351 -0.73 -1.97 35.61
C TYR A 351 -1.75 -2.31 36.69
N LEU A 352 -2.44 -3.43 36.51
CA LEU A 352 -3.49 -3.89 37.42
C LEU A 352 -2.99 -4.02 38.87
N HIS A 353 -3.77 -3.49 39.83
CA HIS A 353 -3.49 -3.54 41.27
C HIS A 353 -2.18 -2.87 41.72
N THR A 354 -1.52 -2.10 40.85
CA THR A 354 -0.31 -1.35 41.21
C THR A 354 -0.68 0.05 41.75
N SER A 355 0.19 0.60 42.61
CA SER A 355 0.13 2.01 43.04
C SER A 355 1.23 2.85 42.41
N ASN A 356 1.86 2.31 41.37
CA ASN A 356 3.03 2.88 40.72
C ASN A 356 2.75 3.10 39.24
N ILE A 357 3.41 4.09 38.68
CA ILE A 357 3.40 4.41 37.26
C ILE A 357 4.77 4.01 36.73
N GLU A 358 4.80 3.09 35.77
CA GLU A 358 6.02 2.74 35.06
C GLU A 358 6.20 3.68 33.88
N LEU A 359 7.24 4.51 33.95
CA LEU A 359 7.64 5.38 32.86
C LEU A 359 8.71 4.71 32.02
N HIS A 360 8.51 4.74 30.71
CA HIS A 360 9.49 4.32 29.72
C HIS A 360 9.61 5.40 28.66
N ALA A 361 10.83 5.82 28.34
CA ALA A 361 11.10 6.67 27.19
C ALA A 361 12.17 6.03 26.32
N VAL A 362 11.96 5.98 25.01
CA VAL A 362 12.93 5.43 24.05
C VAL A 362 13.19 6.44 22.95
N ASN A 363 14.46 6.70 22.67
CA ASN A 363 14.88 7.50 21.55
C ASN A 363 14.92 6.62 20.29
N THR A 364 14.05 6.88 19.32
CA THR A 364 13.88 6.04 18.12
C THR A 364 15.08 6.07 17.16
N SER A 365 15.94 7.09 17.27
CA SER A 365 17.14 7.22 16.43
C SER A 365 18.39 6.57 17.04
N THR A 366 18.55 6.64 18.37
CA THR A 366 19.76 6.18 19.08
C THR A 366 19.54 4.91 19.90
N LEU A 367 18.29 4.49 20.08
CA LEU A 367 17.84 3.40 20.95
C LEU A 367 18.18 3.59 22.43
N LYS A 368 18.53 4.82 22.85
CA LYS A 368 18.71 5.15 24.26
C LYS A 368 17.37 5.08 24.97
N ASP A 369 17.33 4.43 26.13
CA ASP A 369 16.14 4.29 26.95
C ASP A 369 16.27 4.98 28.32
N ILE A 370 15.12 5.34 28.89
CA ILE A 370 14.96 5.84 30.26
C ILE A 370 13.80 5.05 30.87
N SER A 371 14.05 4.35 31.98
CA SER A 371 13.01 3.70 32.78
C SER A 371 12.97 4.29 34.18
N LYS A 372 11.76 4.56 34.67
CA LYS A 372 11.56 5.06 36.03
C LYS A 372 10.22 4.61 36.57
N GLU A 373 10.19 4.23 37.84
CA GLU A 373 8.95 3.92 38.54
C GLU A 373 8.55 5.10 39.43
N LEU A 374 7.33 5.60 39.27
CA LEU A 374 6.79 6.69 40.08
C LEU A 374 5.72 6.17 41.02
N ASN A 375 5.86 6.45 42.31
CA ASN A 375 4.80 6.14 43.28
C ASN A 375 3.74 7.24 43.28
N ILE A 376 2.50 6.92 42.89
CA ILE A 376 1.43 7.93 42.78
C ILE A 376 1.01 8.52 44.12
N ARG A 377 1.33 7.84 45.24
CA ARG A 377 1.08 8.34 46.61
C ARG A 377 2.16 9.32 47.08
N SER A 378 3.27 9.44 46.36
CA SER A 378 4.29 10.45 46.63
C SER A 378 3.75 11.84 46.31
N SER A 379 4.00 12.84 47.16
CA SER A 379 3.63 14.23 46.84
C SER A 379 4.40 14.78 45.63
N ASP A 380 5.57 14.20 45.32
CA ASP A 380 6.54 14.70 44.32
C ASP A 380 6.57 13.89 43.00
N TYR A 381 5.64 12.95 42.76
CA TYR A 381 5.69 12.17 41.50
C TYR A 381 5.61 13.05 40.24
N ALA A 382 4.90 14.19 40.31
CA ALA A 382 4.79 15.13 39.20
C ALA A 382 6.13 15.83 38.90
N GLY A 383 6.90 16.20 39.93
CA GLY A 383 8.25 16.73 39.78
C GLY A 383 9.19 15.69 39.16
N GLN A 384 9.07 14.44 39.57
CA GLN A 384 9.85 13.34 39.00
C GLN A 384 9.50 13.01 37.55
N PHE A 385 8.22 13.11 37.17
CA PHE A 385 7.77 13.02 35.78
C PHE A 385 8.36 14.18 34.96
N ARG A 386 8.28 15.40 35.48
CA ARG A 386 8.82 16.59 34.82
C ARG A 386 10.31 16.50 34.52
N MET A 387 11.11 15.91 35.40
CA MET A 387 12.53 15.67 35.11
C MET A 387 12.74 14.77 33.88
N VAL A 388 11.89 13.75 33.69
CA VAL A 388 11.95 12.88 32.50
C VAL A 388 11.47 13.65 31.27
N TRP A 389 10.37 14.40 31.41
CA TRP A 389 9.82 15.25 30.36
C TRP A 389 10.83 16.28 29.84
N ASP A 390 11.54 16.96 30.73
CA ASP A 390 12.55 17.97 30.38
C ASP A 390 13.74 17.33 29.63
N VAL A 391 14.11 16.08 29.94
CA VAL A 391 15.16 15.36 29.22
C VAL A 391 14.73 15.02 27.78
N VAL A 392 13.51 14.51 27.60
CA VAL A 392 13.02 14.13 26.26
C VAL A 392 12.68 15.35 25.39
N SER A 393 12.22 16.44 26.00
CA SER A 393 11.88 17.70 25.32
C SER A 393 13.08 18.63 25.09
N SER A 394 14.14 18.60 25.91
CA SER A 394 15.35 19.38 25.63
C SER A 394 16.16 18.82 24.45
N ALA A 395 16.05 17.52 24.17
CA ALA A 395 16.70 16.88 23.04
C ALA A 395 16.14 17.33 21.67
N THR A 396 14.97 17.98 21.62
CA THR A 396 14.40 18.54 20.39
C THR A 396 14.92 19.94 20.06
N GLY A 397 15.59 20.62 21.00
CA GLY A 397 16.08 22.00 20.86
C GLY A 397 17.44 22.19 20.15
N SER A 398 18.04 21.12 19.60
CA SER A 398 19.40 21.16 19.02
C SER A 398 19.44 21.04 17.49
N THR A 399 18.34 21.25 16.78
CA THR A 399 18.29 21.07 15.31
C THR A 399 17.89 22.30 14.52
N ASP A 400 18.06 23.50 15.08
CA ASP A 400 17.86 24.73 14.30
C ASP A 400 18.81 25.87 14.73
N ALA A 401 20.12 25.63 14.56
CA ALA A 401 21.13 26.69 14.44
C ALA A 401 22.43 26.12 13.89
N GLY A 402 22.62 26.13 12.56
CA GLY A 402 23.96 25.98 12.00
C GLY A 402 24.08 25.49 10.55
N ILE A 403 23.98 26.47 9.63
CA ILE A 403 24.58 26.52 8.27
C ILE A 403 23.96 25.65 7.19
#